data_AF-A0A1A8WT08-F1
#
_entry.id   AF-A0A1A8WT08-F1
#
_cell.length_a   1.000
_cell.length_b   1.000
_cell.length_c   1.000
_cell.angle_alpha   90.00
_cell.angle_beta   90.00
_cell.angle_gamma   90.00
#
_symmetry.space_group_name_H-M   'P 1'
#
loop_
_entity.id
_entity.type
_entity.pdbx_description
1 polymer ?
#
loop_
_entity_poly.entity_id
_entity_poly.type
_entity_poly.pdbx_seq_one_letter_code
_entity_poly.pdbx_strand_id
1 'polypeptide(L)'
;MTESYYESTLKKENKIEYVDNLYLSKNILNNTENALNYFYTSPFYTSRSHISLNEKIRVGKIVNDDEEGYLYDITYDNLSILKINEPSDLVGIHIYYNTNSIFHISLTHKYKLKNVFCKKVIQMFCIFNGKIYSSRSFGELLTNKINSIVRNIENFYDCVNDMTNFNITSNYYFESKLDEQMDNLYKDYHLNDYYEEYS
;
A
#
# COMPACT_ATOMS: atom_id res chain seq x y z
N MET A 1 -6.23 30.00 16.79
CA MET A 1 -5.25 29.60 15.76
C MET A 1 -5.52 28.14 15.45
N THR A 2 -6.10 27.85 14.29
CA THR A 2 -6.26 26.47 13.81
C THR A 2 -4.89 25.99 13.34
N GLU A 3 -4.18 25.23 14.18
CA GLU A 3 -2.98 24.54 13.74
C GLU A 3 -3.37 23.60 12.60
N SER A 4 -2.85 23.88 11.39
CA SER A 4 -3.10 23.02 10.24
C SER A 4 -2.39 21.70 10.48
N TYR A 5 -3.16 20.66 10.79
CA TYR A 5 -2.66 19.32 10.98
C TYR A 5 -1.87 18.87 9.74
N TYR A 6 -0.65 18.37 9.94
CA TYR A 6 0.17 17.88 8.83
C TYR A 6 -0.40 16.54 8.35
N GLU A 7 -1.19 16.58 7.28
CA GLU A 7 -1.68 15.37 6.64
C GLU A 7 -0.52 14.72 5.88
N SER A 8 -0.14 13.50 6.26
CA SER A 8 0.88 12.73 5.54
C SER A 8 0.34 12.34 4.17
N THR A 9 0.59 13.17 3.16
CA THR A 9 0.18 12.86 1.80
C THR A 9 1.00 11.70 1.27
N LEU A 10 0.33 10.56 1.04
CA LEU A 10 0.89 9.45 0.29
C LEU A 10 1.43 9.93 -1.07
N LYS A 11 2.71 9.65 -1.34
CA LYS A 11 3.31 9.90 -2.67
C LYS A 11 2.44 9.29 -3.76
N LYS A 12 2.15 10.05 -4.82
CA LYS A 12 1.28 9.63 -5.93
C LYS A 12 1.73 8.29 -6.53
N GLU A 13 3.04 8.08 -6.66
CA GLU A 13 3.65 6.83 -7.16
C GLU A 13 3.26 5.60 -6.32
N ASN A 14 3.06 5.76 -5.01
CA ASN A 14 2.74 4.66 -4.09
C ASN A 14 1.25 4.32 -4.02
N LYS A 15 0.41 4.99 -4.82
CA LYS A 15 -1.03 4.71 -4.97
C LYS A 15 -1.36 3.96 -6.26
N ILE A 16 -0.39 3.80 -7.15
CA ILE A 16 -0.60 3.28 -8.50
C ILE A 16 -0.19 1.81 -8.50
N GLU A 17 -1.08 0.95 -8.99
CA GLU A 17 -0.71 -0.37 -9.48
C GLU A 17 -0.64 -0.32 -11.00
N TYR A 18 0.34 -1.01 -11.60
CA TYR A 18 0.49 -1.07 -13.04
C TYR A 18 0.45 -2.51 -13.54
N VAL A 19 -0.27 -2.72 -14.64
CA VAL A 19 -0.36 -4.01 -15.33
C VAL A 19 -0.38 -3.76 -16.83
N ASP A 20 0.48 -4.45 -17.56
CA ASP A 20 0.40 -4.52 -19.03
C ASP A 20 0.05 -5.94 -19.47
N ASN A 21 -1.25 -6.16 -19.67
CA ASN A 21 -1.79 -7.44 -20.12
C ASN A 21 -1.32 -7.80 -21.54
N LEU A 22 -1.00 -6.81 -22.40
CA LEU A 22 -0.51 -7.09 -23.75
C LEU A 22 0.90 -7.67 -23.68
N TYR A 23 1.77 -7.09 -22.85
CA TYR A 23 3.10 -7.65 -22.63
C TYR A 23 3.02 -9.05 -22.01
N LEU A 24 2.24 -9.19 -20.94
CA LEU A 24 2.07 -10.47 -20.24
C LEU A 24 1.38 -11.54 -21.10
N SER A 25 0.64 -11.18 -22.16
CA SER A 25 0.06 -12.16 -23.08
C SER A 25 1.06 -12.77 -24.07
N LYS A 26 2.18 -12.09 -24.29
CA LYS A 26 3.21 -12.47 -25.27
C LYS A 26 4.45 -13.06 -24.62
N ASN A 27 4.76 -12.61 -23.40
CA ASN A 27 5.99 -12.92 -22.70
C ASN A 27 5.71 -13.62 -21.38
N ILE A 28 6.61 -14.53 -21.02
CA ILE A 28 6.57 -15.28 -19.76
C ILE A 28 7.58 -14.69 -18.79
N LEU A 29 7.14 -14.44 -17.56
CA LEU A 29 7.97 -13.99 -16.44
C LEU A 29 8.77 -15.15 -15.82
N ASN A 30 9.52 -15.89 -16.63
CA ASN A 30 10.31 -17.06 -16.21
C ASN A 30 11.81 -16.77 -16.02
N ASN A 31 12.25 -15.54 -16.29
CA ASN A 31 13.63 -15.11 -16.12
C ASN A 31 13.70 -13.62 -15.74
N THR A 32 14.87 -13.20 -15.25
CA THR A 32 15.11 -11.84 -14.78
C THR A 32 15.08 -10.80 -15.92
N GLU A 33 15.56 -11.15 -17.10
CA GLU A 33 15.58 -10.24 -18.27
C GLU A 33 14.16 -9.87 -18.71
N ASN A 34 13.26 -10.86 -18.84
CA ASN A 34 11.86 -10.67 -19.19
C ASN A 34 11.12 -9.85 -18.13
N ALA A 35 11.43 -10.05 -16.85
CA ALA A 35 10.86 -9.28 -15.75
C ALA A 35 11.34 -7.82 -15.77
N LEU A 36 12.60 -7.58 -16.08
CA LEU A 36 13.15 -6.22 -16.19
C LEU A 36 12.62 -5.51 -17.44
N ASN A 37 12.49 -6.21 -18.55
CA ASN A 37 11.84 -5.72 -19.77
C ASN A 37 10.36 -5.38 -19.53
N TYR A 38 9.65 -6.21 -18.75
CA TYR A 38 8.30 -5.89 -18.31
C TYR A 38 8.27 -4.61 -17.47
N PHE A 39 9.20 -4.45 -16.53
CA PHE A 39 9.28 -3.26 -15.70
C PHE A 39 9.52 -1.97 -16.51
N TYR A 40 10.27 -2.02 -17.61
CA TYR A 40 10.49 -0.86 -18.47
C TYR A 40 9.22 -0.33 -19.15
N THR A 41 8.17 -1.14 -19.28
CA THR A 41 6.86 -0.68 -19.78
C THR A 41 6.13 0.21 -18.77
N SER A 42 6.51 0.14 -17.50
CA SER A 42 5.78 0.79 -16.41
C SER A 42 6.06 2.29 -16.31
N PRO A 43 5.09 3.08 -15.79
CA PRO A 43 5.28 4.51 -15.51
C PRO A 43 6.39 4.79 -14.47
N PHE A 44 6.70 3.79 -13.63
CA PHE A 44 7.77 3.86 -12.64
C PHE A 44 9.16 3.96 -13.29
N TYR A 45 9.32 3.39 -14.48
CA TYR A 45 10.54 3.51 -15.27
C TYR A 45 10.50 4.73 -16.18
N THR A 46 9.43 4.94 -16.94
CA THR A 46 9.37 6.01 -17.96
C THR A 46 9.53 7.41 -17.40
N SER A 47 9.09 7.64 -16.15
CA SER A 47 9.29 8.92 -15.46
C SER A 47 10.76 9.28 -15.21
N ARG A 48 11.66 8.30 -15.09
CA ARG A 48 13.09 8.48 -14.75
C ARG A 48 14.05 7.83 -15.76
N SER A 49 13.53 7.33 -16.88
CA SER A 49 14.31 6.58 -17.89
C SER A 49 15.47 7.40 -18.47
N HIS A 50 15.27 8.70 -18.68
CA HIS A 50 16.28 9.63 -19.22
C HIS A 50 17.54 9.76 -18.36
N ILE A 51 17.47 9.44 -17.06
CA ILE A 51 18.59 9.52 -16.11
C ILE A 51 19.16 8.12 -15.81
N SER A 52 18.54 7.08 -16.36
CA SER A 52 18.90 5.69 -16.07
C SER A 52 19.96 5.16 -17.02
N LEU A 53 20.96 4.49 -16.45
CA LEU A 53 21.97 3.74 -17.21
C LEU A 53 21.33 2.59 -18.00
N ASN A 54 20.19 2.05 -17.55
CA ASN A 54 19.45 1.01 -18.26
C ASN A 54 19.03 1.45 -19.66
N GLU A 55 18.65 2.72 -19.85
CA GLU A 55 18.23 3.19 -21.18
C GLU A 55 19.43 3.28 -22.13
N LYS A 56 20.61 3.65 -21.62
CA LYS A 56 21.86 3.59 -22.40
C LYS A 56 22.17 2.15 -22.84
N ILE A 57 22.04 1.20 -21.92
CA ILE A 57 22.27 -0.24 -22.18
C ILE A 57 21.28 -0.74 -23.25
N ARG A 58 20.00 -0.38 -23.14
CA ARG A 58 18.95 -0.77 -24.11
C ARG A 58 19.18 -0.22 -25.51
N VAL A 59 19.71 0.99 -25.62
CA VAL A 59 20.11 1.61 -26.91
C VAL A 59 21.41 1.00 -27.46
N GLY A 60 22.03 0.05 -26.75
CA GLY A 60 23.24 -0.65 -27.17
C GLY A 60 24.53 0.11 -26.84
N LYS A 61 24.48 1.11 -25.96
CA LYS A 61 25.70 1.77 -25.47
C LYS A 61 26.33 0.91 -24.38
N ILE A 62 27.65 0.73 -24.49
CA ILE A 62 28.45 0.07 -23.47
C ILE A 62 28.57 1.02 -22.29
N VAL A 63 28.01 0.63 -21.15
CA VAL A 63 28.15 1.36 -19.89
C VAL A 63 29.32 0.76 -19.14
N ASN A 64 30.38 1.54 -18.96
CA ASN A 64 31.55 1.10 -18.21
C ASN A 64 31.25 1.04 -16.70
N ASP A 65 32.02 0.22 -15.98
CA ASP A 65 31.96 0.13 -14.52
C ASP A 65 32.31 1.45 -13.81
N ASP A 66 32.88 2.42 -14.53
CA ASP A 66 33.16 3.74 -13.99
C ASP A 66 32.01 4.76 -14.16
N GLU A 67 30.95 4.43 -14.91
CA GLU A 67 29.84 5.35 -15.10
C GLU A 67 28.98 5.48 -13.84
N GLU A 68 28.68 6.74 -13.48
CA GLU A 68 27.73 7.11 -12.43
C GLU A 68 26.32 7.27 -13.01
N GLY A 69 25.32 7.01 -12.18
CA GLY A 69 23.92 7.18 -12.55
C GLY A 69 22.97 6.26 -11.82
N TYR A 70 21.74 6.21 -12.32
CA TYR A 70 20.67 5.39 -11.77
C TYR A 70 20.58 4.06 -12.51
N LEU A 71 20.55 2.96 -11.76
CA LEU A 71 20.42 1.61 -12.27
C LEU A 71 19.19 0.95 -11.65
N TYR A 72 18.35 0.38 -12.49
CA TYR A 72 17.32 -0.57 -12.10
C TYR A 72 17.88 -1.99 -12.22
N ASP A 73 17.78 -2.76 -11.14
CA ASP A 73 18.28 -4.14 -11.11
C ASP A 73 17.41 -5.02 -10.24
N ILE A 74 17.34 -6.32 -10.56
CA ILE A 74 16.56 -7.30 -9.80
C ILE A 74 17.40 -7.79 -8.62
N THR A 75 16.92 -7.52 -7.41
CA THR A 75 17.60 -7.93 -6.17
C THR A 75 17.10 -9.26 -5.62
N TYR A 76 15.91 -9.69 -6.03
CA TYR A 76 15.31 -10.95 -5.59
C TYR A 76 14.34 -11.48 -6.65
N ASP A 77 14.35 -12.79 -6.83
CA ASP A 77 13.37 -13.54 -7.60
C ASP A 77 13.05 -14.87 -6.90
N ASN A 78 11.85 -15.40 -7.14
CA ASN A 78 11.41 -16.70 -6.60
C ASN A 78 11.43 -17.83 -7.64
N LEU A 79 12.11 -17.66 -8.77
CA LEU A 79 12.02 -18.58 -9.91
C LEU A 79 12.54 -19.98 -9.58
N SER A 80 13.57 -20.07 -8.73
CA SER A 80 14.13 -21.34 -8.26
C SER A 80 13.09 -22.21 -7.54
N ILE A 81 12.18 -21.59 -6.79
CA ILE A 81 11.09 -22.27 -6.07
C ILE A 81 10.01 -22.70 -7.06
N LEU A 82 9.68 -21.82 -8.03
CA LEU A 82 8.61 -22.08 -8.99
C LEU A 82 8.91 -23.24 -9.94
N LYS A 83 10.19 -23.43 -10.30
CA LYS A 83 10.65 -24.53 -11.16
C LYS A 83 10.36 -25.93 -10.60
N ILE A 84 10.15 -26.05 -9.29
CA ILE A 84 9.89 -27.36 -8.65
C ILE A 84 8.53 -27.94 -9.08
N ASN A 85 7.53 -27.07 -9.26
CA ASN A 85 6.15 -27.44 -9.59
C ASN A 85 5.72 -26.86 -10.94
N GLU A 86 6.65 -26.75 -11.88
CA GLU A 86 6.36 -26.20 -13.20
C GLU A 86 5.38 -27.12 -13.97
N PRO A 87 4.29 -26.59 -14.53
CA PRO A 87 3.37 -27.37 -15.36
C PRO A 87 4.04 -27.77 -16.68
N SER A 88 3.60 -28.89 -17.27
CA SER A 88 4.14 -29.39 -18.54
C SER A 88 3.64 -28.64 -19.78
N ASP A 89 2.45 -28.04 -19.69
CA ASP A 89 1.77 -27.43 -20.82
C ASP A 89 2.21 -25.98 -21.02
N LEU A 90 2.56 -25.59 -22.25
CA LEU A 90 3.00 -24.23 -22.60
C LEU A 90 2.07 -23.12 -22.09
N VAL A 91 0.75 -23.31 -22.23
CA VAL A 91 -0.26 -22.35 -21.74
C VAL A 91 -0.29 -22.32 -20.21
N GLY A 92 -0.15 -23.48 -19.57
CA GLY A 92 -0.05 -23.61 -18.13
C GLY A 92 1.19 -22.90 -17.59
N ILE A 93 2.34 -23.08 -18.24
CA ILE A 93 3.62 -22.43 -17.89
C ILE A 93 3.46 -20.91 -17.93
N HIS A 94 2.85 -20.42 -19.01
CA HIS A 94 2.64 -18.99 -19.21
C HIS A 94 1.78 -18.37 -18.10
N ILE A 95 0.64 -18.98 -17.77
CA ILE A 95 -0.23 -18.52 -16.69
C ILE A 95 0.48 -18.66 -15.34
N TYR A 96 1.14 -19.79 -15.10
CA TYR A 96 1.78 -20.13 -13.83
C TYR A 96 2.87 -19.12 -13.46
N TYR A 97 3.81 -18.83 -14.37
CA TYR A 97 4.86 -17.84 -14.10
C TYR A 97 4.29 -16.43 -14.00
N ASN A 98 3.37 -16.02 -14.89
CA ASN A 98 2.85 -14.66 -14.84
C ASN A 98 2.01 -14.39 -13.56
N THR A 99 1.43 -15.44 -12.96
CA THR A 99 0.64 -15.35 -11.73
C THR A 99 1.50 -15.51 -10.46
N ASN A 100 2.49 -16.39 -10.48
CA ASN A 100 3.22 -16.79 -9.27
C ASN A 100 4.63 -16.20 -9.16
N SER A 101 5.19 -15.65 -10.24
CA SER A 101 6.50 -15.02 -10.19
C SER A 101 6.48 -13.74 -9.36
N ILE A 102 7.48 -13.64 -8.50
CA ILE A 102 7.74 -12.52 -7.62
C ILE A 102 9.13 -12.00 -7.95
N PHE A 103 9.21 -10.70 -8.24
CA PHE A 103 10.49 -10.03 -8.46
C PHE A 103 10.57 -8.77 -7.62
N HIS A 104 11.72 -8.51 -7.00
CA HIS A 104 12.03 -7.21 -6.40
C HIS A 104 13.03 -6.47 -7.27
N ILE A 105 12.70 -5.25 -7.62
CA ILE A 105 13.50 -4.38 -8.47
C ILE A 105 13.94 -3.19 -7.63
N SER A 106 15.25 -2.96 -7.56
CA SER A 106 15.84 -1.84 -6.84
C SER A 106 16.22 -0.73 -7.81
N LEU A 107 15.93 0.51 -7.42
CA LEU A 107 16.55 1.69 -8.01
C LEU A 107 17.78 2.04 -7.18
N THR A 108 18.96 1.78 -7.75
CA THR A 108 20.24 2.04 -7.13
C THR A 108 20.92 3.24 -7.78
N HIS A 109 21.34 4.20 -6.97
CA HIS A 109 22.22 5.28 -7.41
C HIS A 109 23.68 4.87 -7.19
N LYS A 110 24.43 4.84 -8.28
CA LYS A 110 25.86 4.59 -8.32
C LYS A 110 26.59 5.92 -8.46
N TYR A 111 27.46 6.24 -7.51
CA TYR A 111 28.21 7.49 -7.48
C TYR A 111 29.63 7.24 -6.96
N LYS A 112 30.58 8.09 -7.34
CA LYS A 112 31.97 8.01 -6.88
C LYS A 112 32.21 8.98 -5.75
N LEU A 113 32.84 8.50 -4.68
CA LEU A 113 33.26 9.31 -3.56
C LEU A 113 34.76 9.10 -3.32
N LYS A 114 35.58 10.14 -3.55
CA LYS A 114 37.03 10.12 -3.34
C LYS A 114 37.72 8.85 -3.90
N ASN A 115 37.38 8.49 -5.14
CA ASN A 115 37.85 7.31 -5.88
C ASN A 115 37.25 5.94 -5.51
N VAL A 116 36.28 5.86 -4.61
CA VAL A 116 35.53 4.63 -4.33
C VAL A 116 34.14 4.71 -4.95
N PHE A 117 33.71 3.65 -5.62
CA PHE A 117 32.33 3.54 -6.09
C PHE A 117 31.41 3.11 -4.97
N CYS A 118 30.40 3.93 -4.70
CA CYS A 118 29.36 3.65 -3.73
C CYS A 118 28.04 3.40 -4.46
N LYS A 119 27.24 2.49 -3.90
CA LYS A 119 25.90 2.17 -4.37
C LYS A 119 24.92 2.46 -3.24
N LYS A 120 23.87 3.22 -3.52
CA LYS A 120 22.78 3.51 -2.57
C LYS A 120 21.45 3.13 -3.18
N VAL A 121 20.72 2.23 -2.52
CA VAL A 121 19.34 1.92 -2.89
C VAL A 121 18.44 3.08 -2.48
N ILE A 122 17.65 3.58 -3.42
CA ILE A 122 16.75 4.73 -3.24
C ILE A 122 15.31 4.27 -3.08
N GLN A 123 14.88 3.35 -3.94
CA GLN A 123 13.49 2.90 -4.01
C GLN A 123 13.45 1.44 -4.43
N MET A 124 12.44 0.73 -3.96
CA MET A 124 12.17 -0.65 -4.33
C MET A 124 10.82 -0.71 -5.04
N PHE A 125 10.72 -1.62 -6.00
CA PHE A 125 9.51 -1.99 -6.70
C PHE A 125 9.35 -3.50 -6.59
N CYS A 126 8.11 -3.97 -6.64
CA CYS A 126 7.85 -5.40 -6.69
C CYS A 126 6.90 -5.73 -7.84
N ILE A 127 7.18 -6.85 -8.48
CA ILE A 127 6.27 -7.52 -9.41
C ILE A 127 5.65 -8.66 -8.61
N PHE A 128 4.34 -8.66 -8.48
CA PHE A 128 3.58 -9.70 -7.80
C PHE A 128 2.30 -9.97 -8.58
N ASN A 129 2.05 -11.24 -8.94
CA ASN A 129 0.89 -11.63 -9.73
C ASN A 129 0.73 -10.83 -11.04
N GLY A 130 1.85 -10.65 -11.74
CA GLY A 130 1.92 -9.85 -12.97
C GLY A 130 1.70 -8.35 -12.77
N LYS A 131 1.45 -7.87 -11.55
CA LYS A 131 1.26 -6.45 -11.25
C LYS A 131 2.53 -5.83 -10.69
N ILE A 132 2.79 -4.58 -11.05
CA ILE A 132 3.95 -3.81 -10.59
C ILE A 132 3.50 -2.79 -9.55
N TYR A 133 4.17 -2.79 -8.41
CA TYR A 133 3.93 -1.88 -7.29
C TYR A 133 5.20 -1.10 -6.94
N SER A 134 5.02 0.15 -6.52
CA SER A 134 6.06 0.91 -5.84
C SER A 134 6.02 0.62 -4.34
N SER A 135 7.13 0.13 -3.79
CA SER A 135 7.23 -0.18 -2.37
C SER A 135 7.38 1.12 -1.55
N ARG A 136 6.53 1.26 -0.54
CA ARG A 136 6.61 2.36 0.42
C ARG A 136 7.76 2.13 1.39
N SER A 137 8.36 3.22 1.87
CA SER A 137 9.25 3.08 3.02
C SER A 137 8.42 2.65 4.24
N PHE A 138 9.00 1.81 5.10
CA PHE A 138 8.34 1.37 6.32
C PHE A 138 7.96 2.56 7.23
N GLY A 139 8.83 3.58 7.28
CA GLY A 139 8.57 4.82 8.00
C GLY A 139 7.33 5.55 7.48
N GLU A 140 7.19 5.71 6.16
CA GLU A 140 5.97 6.31 5.58
C GLU A 140 4.72 5.50 5.94
N LEU A 141 4.80 4.17 5.93
CA LEU A 141 3.66 3.32 6.29
C LEU A 141 3.26 3.50 7.76
N LEU A 142 4.23 3.56 8.67
CA LEU A 142 3.98 3.79 10.10
C LEU A 142 3.37 5.16 10.36
N THR A 143 3.95 6.23 9.78
CA THR A 143 3.43 7.59 9.96
C THR A 143 1.99 7.71 9.47
N ASN A 144 1.67 7.10 8.31
CA ASN A 144 0.29 7.10 7.81
C ASN A 144 -0.68 6.37 8.76
N LYS A 145 -0.26 5.24 9.34
CA LYS A 145 -1.08 4.53 10.33
C LYS A 145 -1.30 5.35 11.59
N ILE A 146 -0.25 5.96 12.13
CA ILE A 146 -0.33 6.82 13.31
C ILE A 146 -1.28 8.00 13.05
N ASN A 147 -1.11 8.69 11.92
CA ASN A 147 -1.98 9.81 11.56
C ASN A 147 -3.46 9.39 11.43
N SER A 148 -3.73 8.21 10.87
CA SER A 148 -5.11 7.69 10.82
C SER A 148 -5.66 7.37 12.21
N ILE A 149 -4.83 6.87 13.13
CA ILE A 149 -5.25 6.59 14.51
C ILE A 149 -5.56 7.90 15.23
N VAL A 150 -4.69 8.89 15.14
CA VAL A 150 -4.90 10.19 15.80
C VAL A 150 -6.18 10.86 15.28
N ARG A 151 -6.40 10.85 13.97
CA ARG A 151 -7.66 11.35 13.39
C ARG A 151 -8.89 10.64 13.93
N ASN A 152 -8.83 9.31 14.13
CA ASN A 152 -9.95 8.57 14.71
C ASN A 152 -10.17 8.94 16.19
N ILE A 153 -9.10 9.20 16.94
CA ILE A 153 -9.19 9.65 18.34
C ILE A 153 -9.79 11.06 18.41
N GLU A 154 -9.36 11.97 17.53
CA GLU A 154 -9.92 13.34 17.44
C GLU A 154 -11.40 13.29 17.10
N ASN A 155 -11.79 12.56 16.05
CA ASN A 155 -13.21 12.39 15.71
C ASN A 155 -14.03 11.79 16.87
N PHE A 156 -13.46 10.85 17.62
CA PHE A 156 -14.12 10.27 18.79
C PHE A 156 -14.27 11.30 19.91
N TYR A 157 -13.22 12.09 20.16
CA TYR A 157 -13.25 13.15 21.16
C TYR A 157 -14.27 14.22 20.79
N ASP A 158 -14.30 14.67 19.54
CA ASP A 158 -15.29 15.62 19.02
C ASP A 158 -16.71 15.07 19.18
N CYS A 159 -16.95 13.81 18.81
CA CYS A 159 -18.25 13.16 19.04
C CYS A 159 -18.66 13.12 20.51
N VAL A 160 -17.74 12.81 21.43
CA VAL A 160 -18.04 12.80 22.87
C VAL A 160 -18.32 14.23 23.36
N ASN A 161 -17.51 15.19 22.94
CA ASN A 161 -17.66 16.59 23.31
C ASN A 161 -19.00 17.16 22.83
N ASP A 162 -19.42 16.81 21.61
CA ASP A 162 -20.72 17.19 21.04
C ASP A 162 -21.90 16.54 21.79
N MET A 163 -21.70 15.39 22.43
CA MET A 163 -22.72 14.73 23.26
C MET A 163 -22.78 15.29 24.69
N THR A 164 -21.70 15.91 25.17
CA THR A 164 -21.61 16.42 26.53
C THR A 164 -22.00 17.89 26.61
N ASN A 165 -23.04 18.17 27.39
CA ASN A 165 -23.41 19.52 27.76
C ASN A 165 -22.92 19.84 29.17
N PHE A 166 -22.54 21.09 29.42
CA PHE A 166 -22.13 21.57 30.74
C PHE A 166 -23.09 22.66 31.24
N ASN A 167 -23.59 22.50 32.46
CA ASN A 167 -24.33 23.53 33.18
C ASN A 167 -23.82 23.64 34.63
N ILE A 168 -23.74 24.85 35.16
CA ILE A 168 -23.23 25.14 36.51
C ILE A 168 -24.04 24.41 37.60
N THR A 169 -25.33 24.16 37.38
CA THR A 169 -26.19 23.46 38.36
C THR A 169 -26.13 21.94 38.26
N SER A 170 -25.82 21.38 37.09
CA SER A 170 -25.89 19.93 36.81
C SER A 170 -24.52 19.31 36.51
N ASN A 171 -23.47 20.12 36.43
CA ASN A 171 -22.16 19.77 35.88
C ASN A 171 -22.28 19.22 34.45
N TYR A 172 -21.54 18.16 34.11
CA TYR A 172 -21.61 17.52 32.79
C TYR A 172 -22.81 16.57 32.71
N TYR A 173 -23.60 16.69 31.65
CA TYR A 173 -24.72 15.80 31.37
C TYR A 173 -24.79 15.48 29.88
N PHE A 174 -25.41 14.35 29.56
CA PHE A 174 -25.72 13.97 28.18
C PHE A 174 -27.20 14.28 27.93
N GLU A 175 -27.53 14.99 26.86
CA GLU A 175 -28.92 15.10 26.44
C GLU A 175 -29.42 13.73 25.99
N SER A 176 -30.29 13.09 26.77
CA SER A 176 -31.06 11.98 26.23
C SER A 176 -31.97 12.56 25.15
N LYS A 177 -31.96 11.96 23.96
CA LYS A 177 -33.08 12.17 23.04
C LYS A 177 -34.32 11.65 23.76
N LEU A 178 -35.15 12.58 24.23
CA LEU A 178 -36.31 12.34 25.05
C LEU A 178 -37.09 11.08 24.62
N ASP A 179 -37.38 10.30 25.65
CA ASP A 179 -38.05 9.01 25.76
C ASP A 179 -39.45 8.88 25.13
N GLU A 180 -39.82 9.58 24.06
CA GLU A 180 -41.12 9.33 23.41
C GLU A 180 -41.20 7.94 22.75
N GLN A 181 -40.05 7.35 22.38
CA GLN A 181 -40.00 5.99 21.81
C GLN A 181 -39.76 4.90 22.86
N MET A 182 -39.08 5.21 23.97
CA MET A 182 -38.76 4.24 25.03
C MET A 182 -39.93 4.03 25.99
N ASP A 183 -40.68 5.09 26.33
CA ASP A 183 -41.87 4.94 27.20
C ASP A 183 -42.99 4.12 26.55
N ASN A 184 -43.09 4.11 25.22
CA ASN A 184 -44.10 3.32 24.52
C ASN A 184 -43.74 1.83 24.41
N LEU A 185 -42.45 1.46 24.50
CA LEU A 185 -41.99 0.06 24.44
C LEU A 185 -42.17 -0.67 25.78
N TYR A 186 -42.21 0.06 26.90
CA TYR A 186 -42.29 -0.51 28.25
C TYR A 186 -43.65 -0.32 28.96
N LYS A 187 -44.59 0.43 28.38
CA LYS A 187 -45.97 0.55 28.91
C LYS A 187 -46.71 -0.79 28.99
N ASP A 188 -46.42 -1.73 28.08
CA ASP A 188 -47.08 -3.04 28.05
C ASP A 188 -46.46 -4.05 29.04
N TYR A 189 -45.39 -3.69 29.75
CA TYR A 189 -44.73 -4.54 30.76
C TYR A 189 -45.11 -4.18 32.21
N HIS A 190 -46.21 -3.45 32.42
CA HIS A 190 -46.83 -3.43 33.73
C HIS A 190 -47.31 -4.85 34.06
N LEU A 191 -46.62 -5.49 35.01
CA LEU A 191 -47.07 -6.70 35.69
C LEU A 191 -48.50 -6.44 36.15
N ASN A 192 -49.48 -7.04 35.47
CA ASN A 192 -50.83 -7.17 35.98
C ASN A 192 -50.70 -7.87 37.33
N ASP A 193 -50.98 -7.13 38.40
CA ASP A 193 -51.17 -7.68 39.74
C ASP A 193 -52.19 -8.82 39.63
N TYR A 194 -51.66 -10.05 39.66
CA TYR A 194 -52.45 -11.27 39.80
C TYR A 194 -53.04 -11.22 41.22
N TYR A 195 -54.26 -10.70 41.33
CA TYR A 195 -55.11 -11.02 42.46
C TYR A 195 -55.42 -12.52 42.40
N GLU A 196 -54.63 -13.34 43.11
CA GLU A 196 -55.08 -14.65 43.54
C GLU A 196 -56.06 -14.45 44.70
N GLU A 197 -57.35 -14.33 44.36
CA GLU A 197 -58.41 -14.81 45.25
C GLU A 197 -58.19 -16.31 45.45
N TYR A 198 -57.90 -16.75 46.68
CA TYR A 198 -58.40 -18.01 47.27
C TYR A 198 -58.00 -18.14 48.75
N SER A 199 -58.92 -17.77 49.64
CA SER A 199 -59.43 -18.56 50.79
C SER A 199 -60.00 -17.65 51.88
#